data_AF-A0A2S9JTU8-F1
#
_entry.id   AF-A0A2S9JTU8-F1
#
_cell.length_a   1.000
_cell.length_b   1.000
_cell.length_c   1.000
_cell.angle_alpha   90.00
_cell.angle_beta   90.00
_cell.angle_gamma   90.00
#
_symmetry.space_group_name_H-M   'P 1'
#
loop_
_entity.id
_entity.type
_entity.pdbx_description
1 polymer ?
#
loop_
_entity_poly.entity_id
_entity_poly.type
_entity_poly.pdbx_seq_one_letter_code
_entity_poly.pdbx_strand_id
1 'polypeptide(L)'
;MSTLKKYWLRAITAFTLALGVMYFAQAFDRKSEEKESTKVTTVFHYVGDDTSEGAFANPDNWEEGSSPSTIPCGSGQNKPCEKSATDKDELTDMLEGRSNSDILNDPTFSTRQ
;
A
#
# COMPACT_ATOMS: atom_id res chain seq x y z
N MET A 1 17.40 -55.55 -36.20
CA MET A 1 17.68 -54.10 -36.08
C MET A 1 16.48 -53.29 -35.54
N SER A 2 15.68 -53.81 -34.62
CA SER A 2 14.46 -53.11 -34.11
C SER A 2 14.57 -52.64 -32.66
N THR A 3 15.58 -53.09 -31.92
CA THR A 3 15.86 -52.67 -30.55
C THR A 3 16.58 -51.32 -30.51
N LEU A 4 17.55 -51.10 -31.40
CA LEU A 4 18.32 -49.85 -31.50
C LEU A 4 17.43 -48.61 -31.77
N LYS A 5 16.41 -48.76 -32.64
CA LYS A 5 15.43 -47.68 -32.93
C LYS A 5 14.54 -47.33 -31.74
N LYS A 6 14.21 -48.30 -30.87
CA LYS A 6 13.39 -48.07 -29.67
C LYS A 6 14.15 -47.32 -28.58
N TYR A 7 15.44 -47.60 -28.41
CA TYR A 7 16.29 -46.86 -27.48
C TYR A 7 16.55 -45.42 -27.96
N TRP A 8 16.71 -45.21 -29.27
CA TRP A 8 16.87 -43.89 -29.86
C TRP A 8 15.63 -43.00 -29.70
N LEU A 9 14.42 -43.55 -29.92
CA LEU A 9 13.17 -42.83 -29.71
C LEU A 9 13.00 -42.39 -28.24
N ARG A 10 13.30 -43.26 -27.28
CA ARG A 10 13.19 -42.95 -25.84
C ARG A 10 14.20 -41.88 -25.38
N ALA A 11 15.41 -41.89 -25.94
CA ALA A 11 16.43 -40.89 -25.63
C ALA A 11 16.04 -39.48 -26.11
N ILE A 12 15.44 -39.36 -27.30
CA ILE A 12 14.97 -38.08 -27.84
C ILE A 12 13.84 -37.51 -26.98
N THR A 13 12.88 -38.35 -26.54
CA THR A 13 11.76 -37.88 -25.71
C THR A 13 12.21 -37.38 -24.35
N ALA A 14 13.22 -38.01 -23.73
CA ALA A 14 13.77 -37.54 -22.46
C ALA A 14 14.52 -36.20 -22.60
N PHE A 15 15.23 -36.00 -23.72
CA PHE A 15 15.99 -34.79 -23.98
C PHE A 15 15.09 -33.57 -24.25
N THR A 16 13.99 -33.74 -25.00
CA THR A 16 13.04 -32.64 -25.24
C THR A 16 12.30 -32.20 -23.97
N LEU A 17 11.97 -33.15 -23.10
CA LEU A 17 11.28 -32.88 -21.84
C LEU A 17 12.19 -32.15 -20.84
N ALA A 18 13.48 -32.49 -20.79
CA ALA A 18 14.47 -31.79 -19.95
C ALA A 18 14.73 -30.34 -20.42
N LEU A 19 14.81 -30.11 -21.73
CA LEU A 19 15.00 -28.76 -22.28
C LEU A 19 13.78 -27.87 -22.02
N GLY A 20 12.55 -28.39 -22.15
CA GLY A 20 11.33 -27.62 -21.89
C GLY A 20 11.28 -27.03 -20.48
N VAL A 21 11.59 -27.82 -19.45
CA VAL A 21 11.55 -27.37 -18.05
C VAL A 21 12.55 -26.24 -17.77
N MET A 22 13.72 -26.25 -18.43
CA MET A 22 14.77 -25.24 -18.23
C MET A 22 14.37 -23.86 -18.78
N TYR A 23 13.59 -23.80 -19.86
CA TYR A 23 13.07 -22.54 -20.41
C TYR A 23 11.90 -21.96 -19.58
N PHE A 24 11.10 -22.79 -18.91
CA PHE A 24 10.02 -22.31 -18.04
C PHE A 24 10.53 -21.70 -16.73
N ALA A 25 11.62 -22.23 -16.15
CA ALA A 25 12.18 -21.67 -14.92
C ALA A 25 12.67 -20.21 -15.09
N GLN A 26 13.30 -19.89 -16.23
CA GLN A 26 13.80 -18.54 -16.49
C GLN A 26 12.71 -17.51 -16.81
N ALA A 27 11.46 -17.94 -17.07
CA ALA A 27 10.33 -17.03 -17.29
C ALA A 27 9.66 -16.58 -15.97
N PHE A 28 9.91 -17.26 -14.84
CA PHE A 28 9.34 -16.90 -13.54
C PHE A 28 10.26 -16.05 -12.65
N ASP A 29 11.54 -15.91 -13.00
CA ASP A 29 12.49 -15.06 -12.25
C ASP A 29 12.38 -13.55 -12.58
N ARG A 30 11.46 -13.16 -13.46
CA ARG A 30 11.09 -11.74 -13.63
C ARG A 30 9.96 -11.36 -12.66
N LYS A 31 10.08 -11.79 -11.41
CA LYS A 31 9.28 -11.26 -10.31
C LYS A 31 9.87 -9.90 -9.97
N SER A 32 9.17 -8.88 -10.46
CA SER A 32 9.25 -7.47 -10.09
C SER A 32 10.42 -7.10 -9.21
N GLU A 33 11.35 -6.36 -9.79
CA GLU A 33 11.94 -5.23 -9.07
C GLU A 33 10.78 -4.35 -8.60
N GLU A 34 10.25 -4.68 -7.43
CA GLU A 34 9.54 -3.73 -6.59
C GLU A 34 10.57 -2.65 -6.31
N LYS A 35 10.54 -1.59 -7.12
CA LYS A 35 11.23 -0.36 -6.80
C LYS A 35 10.78 -0.04 -5.39
N GLU A 36 11.71 -0.09 -4.46
CA GLU A 36 11.65 0.62 -3.19
C GLU A 36 11.52 2.10 -3.54
N SER A 37 10.30 2.48 -3.93
CA SER A 37 9.89 3.85 -4.08
C SER A 37 9.86 4.31 -2.65
N THR A 38 10.89 5.06 -2.23
CA THR A 38 10.86 5.88 -1.04
C THR A 38 9.48 6.54 -1.00
N LYS A 39 8.55 5.99 -0.21
CA LYS A 39 7.16 6.41 -0.18
C LYS A 39 7.20 7.81 0.39
N VAL A 40 7.03 8.81 -0.49
CA VAL A 40 7.03 10.21 -0.08
C VAL A 40 5.84 10.38 0.84
N THR A 41 6.11 10.65 2.11
CA THR A 41 5.06 10.84 3.10
C THR A 41 4.36 12.18 2.85
N THR A 42 3.07 12.11 2.59
CA THR A 42 2.18 13.25 2.42
C THR A 42 1.56 13.59 3.77
N VAL A 43 1.32 14.88 4.01
CA VAL A 43 0.58 15.34 5.20
C VAL A 43 -0.85 15.58 4.76
N PHE A 44 -1.81 14.95 5.44
CA PHE A 44 -3.24 15.18 5.24
C PHE A 44 -3.78 16.04 6.36
N HIS A 45 -4.60 17.03 6.05
CA HIS A 45 -5.23 17.92 7.01
C HIS A 45 -6.72 17.69 7.08
N TYR A 46 -7.27 17.69 8.29
CA TYR A 46 -8.72 17.70 8.46
C TYR A 46 -9.27 19.09 8.10
N VAL A 47 -10.12 19.15 7.07
CA VAL A 47 -10.75 20.37 6.58
C VAL A 47 -12.24 20.46 6.93
N GLY A 48 -12.82 19.36 7.43
CA GLY A 48 -14.23 19.29 7.79
C GLY A 48 -14.62 20.21 8.95
N ASP A 49 -15.79 20.82 8.85
CA ASP A 49 -16.43 21.49 10.00
C ASP A 49 -17.23 20.54 10.89
N ASP A 50 -17.57 19.37 10.36
CA ASP A 50 -18.36 18.35 11.05
C ASP A 50 -17.60 17.73 12.23
N THR A 51 -18.33 17.48 13.32
CA THR A 51 -17.87 16.79 14.53
C THR A 51 -18.82 15.67 14.95
N SER A 52 -19.82 15.39 14.12
CA SER A 52 -20.73 14.25 14.28
C SER A 52 -19.95 12.95 14.31
N GLU A 53 -20.46 11.94 15.02
CA GLU A 53 -19.76 10.66 15.16
C GLU A 53 -19.41 10.06 13.79
N GLY A 54 -18.15 9.63 13.64
CA GLY A 54 -17.60 9.12 12.39
C GLY A 54 -17.11 10.18 11.40
N ALA A 55 -17.35 11.47 11.62
CA ALA A 55 -16.88 12.54 10.74
C ALA A 55 -15.34 12.57 10.62
N PHE A 56 -14.62 12.27 11.71
CA PHE A 56 -13.15 12.27 11.69
C PHE A 56 -12.59 11.06 10.94
N ALA A 57 -13.34 9.97 10.90
CA ALA A 57 -13.00 8.75 10.16
C ALA A 57 -13.38 8.82 8.67
N ASN A 58 -14.10 9.85 8.24
CA ASN A 58 -14.47 10.02 6.84
C ASN A 58 -13.28 10.63 6.05
N PRO A 59 -12.66 9.90 5.09
CA PRO A 59 -11.52 10.38 4.31
C PRO A 59 -11.83 11.61 3.43
N ASP A 60 -13.11 11.89 3.17
CA ASP A 60 -13.52 13.07 2.39
C ASP A 60 -13.48 14.37 3.20
N ASN A 61 -13.36 14.28 4.53
CA ASN A 61 -13.12 15.44 5.38
C ASN A 61 -11.62 15.77 5.53
N TRP A 62 -10.75 15.09 4.77
CA TRP A 62 -9.31 15.27 4.77
C TRP A 62 -8.80 15.69 3.40
N GLU A 63 -7.87 16.64 3.37
CA GLU A 63 -7.22 17.13 2.15
C GLU A 63 -5.70 16.97 2.23
N GLU A 64 -5.08 16.70 1.09
CA GLU A 64 -3.62 16.66 0.95
C GLU A 64 -3.02 18.05 1.13
N GLY A 65 -2.05 18.15 2.03
CA GLY A 65 -1.24 19.33 2.29
C GLY A 65 0.21 19.15 1.89
N SER A 66 0.96 20.25 1.98
CA SER A 66 2.41 20.22 1.75
C SER A 66 3.13 19.52 2.90
N SER A 67 4.18 18.75 2.59
CA SER A 67 5.12 18.19 3.57
C SER A 67 6.47 18.93 3.44
N PRO A 68 7.03 19.53 4.52
CA PRO A 68 6.49 19.60 5.88
C PRO A 68 5.26 20.51 5.98
N SER A 69 4.41 20.24 6.98
CA SER A 69 3.22 21.04 7.26
C SER A 69 3.57 22.51 7.44
N THR A 70 2.96 23.38 6.63
CA THR A 70 3.13 24.83 6.71
C THR A 70 1.97 25.51 7.44
N ILE A 71 0.90 24.77 7.72
CA ILE A 71 -0.30 25.26 8.39
C ILE A 71 -0.21 24.81 9.85
N PRO A 72 0.03 25.73 10.81
CA PRO A 72 -0.01 25.35 12.21
C PRO A 72 -1.40 24.82 12.55
N CYS A 73 -1.45 23.74 13.32
CA CYS A 73 -2.67 23.30 13.96
C CYS A 73 -3.21 24.45 14.80
N GLY A 74 -4.20 25.16 14.25
CA GLY A 74 -4.79 26.33 14.91
C GLY A 74 -5.37 25.94 16.26
N SER A 75 -5.47 26.92 17.15
CA SER A 75 -6.15 26.71 18.43
C SER A 75 -7.67 26.70 18.25
N GLY A 76 -8.37 25.78 18.92
CA GLY A 76 -9.82 25.68 18.78
C GLY A 76 -10.40 24.28 19.05
N GLN A 77 -11.66 24.11 18.61
CA GLN A 77 -12.52 22.93 18.79
C GLN A 77 -11.74 21.60 18.75
N ASN A 78 -12.06 20.67 19.67
CA ASN A 78 -11.44 19.35 19.80
C ASN A 78 -11.62 18.51 18.52
N LYS A 79 -10.69 18.68 17.58
CA LYS A 79 -10.72 18.12 16.23
C LYS A 79 -9.34 17.60 15.85
N PRO A 80 -9.26 16.57 15.00
CA PRO A 80 -8.01 16.23 14.35
C PRO A 80 -7.50 17.43 13.53
N CYS A 81 -6.19 17.56 13.48
CA CYS A 81 -5.51 18.59 12.72
C CYS A 81 -4.90 18.00 11.46
N GLU A 82 -3.93 17.09 11.63
CA GLU A 82 -3.16 16.53 10.53
C GLU A 82 -2.71 15.09 10.83
N LYS A 83 -2.48 14.33 9.75
CA LYS A 83 -2.00 12.96 9.77
C LYS A 83 -1.07 12.72 8.58
N SER A 84 0.07 12.10 8.83
CA SER A 84 0.98 11.67 7.78
C SER A 84 0.59 10.29 7.24
N ALA A 85 0.47 10.17 5.91
CA ALA A 85 0.26 8.93 5.19
C ALA A 85 0.92 9.02 3.81
N THR A 86 1.19 7.90 3.15
CA THR A 86 1.77 7.91 1.80
C THR A 86 0.79 8.48 0.77
N ASP A 87 -0.46 8.06 0.87
CA ASP A 87 -1.52 8.32 -0.09
C ASP A 87 -2.89 8.29 0.62
N LYS A 88 -3.95 8.64 -0.11
CA LYS A 88 -5.32 8.69 0.42
C LYS A 88 -5.86 7.30 0.79
N ASP A 89 -5.35 6.23 0.17
CA ASP A 89 -5.75 4.86 0.51
C ASP A 89 -5.19 4.48 1.88
N GLU A 90 -3.91 4.75 2.14
CA GLU A 90 -3.29 4.52 3.45
C GLU A 90 -3.96 5.38 4.54
N LEU A 91 -4.31 6.64 4.25
CA LEU A 91 -5.09 7.45 5.17
C LEU A 91 -6.44 6.78 5.47
N THR A 92 -7.13 6.29 4.45
CA THR A 92 -8.44 5.63 4.60
C THR A 92 -8.31 4.39 5.49
N ASP A 93 -7.29 3.56 5.27
CA ASP A 93 -6.99 2.39 6.10
C ASP A 93 -6.71 2.78 7.57
N MET A 94 -6.02 3.90 7.80
CA MET A 94 -5.76 4.42 9.16
C MET A 94 -7.02 4.95 9.87
N LEU A 95 -8.07 5.32 9.12
CA LEU A 95 -9.32 5.88 9.61
C LEU A 95 -10.43 4.84 9.73
N GLU A 96 -10.39 3.77 8.93
CA GLU A 96 -11.47 2.80 8.81
C GLU A 96 -11.86 2.18 10.16
N GLY A 97 -13.17 2.19 10.44
CA GLY A 97 -13.74 1.59 11.65
C GLY A 97 -13.44 2.33 12.95
N ARG A 98 -12.78 3.49 12.90
CA ARG A 98 -12.46 4.28 14.10
C ARG A 98 -13.56 5.25 14.48
N SER A 99 -13.80 5.41 15.77
CA SER A 99 -14.66 6.47 16.28
C SER A 99 -13.94 7.82 16.29
N ASN A 100 -14.70 8.91 16.42
CA ASN A 100 -14.12 10.24 16.60
C ASN A 100 -13.21 10.29 17.84
N SER A 101 -13.63 9.64 18.94
CA SER A 101 -12.82 9.56 20.16
C SER A 101 -11.55 8.76 19.96
N ASP A 102 -11.56 7.70 19.17
CA ASP A 102 -10.35 6.91 18.92
C ASP A 102 -9.31 7.74 18.17
N ILE A 103 -9.74 8.58 17.23
CA ILE A 103 -8.84 9.45 16.45
C ILE A 103 -8.30 10.57 17.33
N LEU A 104 -9.14 11.20 18.16
CA LEU A 104 -8.70 12.30 19.04
C LEU A 104 -7.75 11.86 20.17
N ASN A 105 -7.89 10.64 20.67
CA ASN A 105 -7.05 10.10 21.75
C ASN A 105 -5.78 9.40 21.22
N ASP A 106 -5.62 9.30 19.90
CA ASP A 106 -4.47 8.66 19.29
C ASP A 106 -3.28 9.61 19.26
N PRO A 107 -2.15 9.29 19.91
CA PRO A 107 -0.97 10.15 19.93
C PRO A 107 -0.28 10.28 18.57
N THR A 108 -0.65 9.45 17.58
CA THR A 108 -0.13 9.53 16.21
C THR A 108 -0.92 10.49 15.32
N PHE A 109 -2.02 11.05 15.83
CA PHE A 109 -2.78 12.12 15.18
C PHE A 109 -2.45 13.44 15.87
N SER A 110 -2.15 14.46 15.07
CA SER A 110 -2.06 15.82 15.61
C SER A 110 -3.47 16.33 15.84
N THR A 111 -3.73 16.98 16.98
CA THR A 111 -5.04 17.53 17.34
C THR A 111 -4.94 19.04 17.55
N ARG A 112 -6.05 19.74 17.31
CA ARG A 112 -6.19 21.17 17.63
C ARG A 112 -6.52 21.30 19.13
N GLN A 113 -5.75 22.10 19.86
CA GLN A 113 -5.96 22.41 21.29
C GLN A 113 -6.18 23.90 21.52
#